data_AF-A0A1R3J6C6-F1
#
_entry.id   AF-A0A1R3J6C6-F1
#
_cell.length_a   1.000
_cell.length_b   1.000
_cell.length_c   1.000
_cell.angle_alpha   90.00
_cell.angle_beta   90.00
_cell.angle_gamma   90.00
#
_symmetry.space_group_name_H-M   'P 1'
#
loop_
_entity.id
_entity.type
_entity.pdbx_description
1 polymer ?
#
loop_
_entity_poly.entity_id
_entity_poly.type
_entity_poly.pdbx_seq_one_letter_code
_entity_poly.pdbx_strand_id
1 'polypeptide(L)'
;MNPMKDPFLKKTKSIKRYETAFERTIVSIITLIITVTMSMLWFSHGEKLVQGLVNSLEIRAKIMGKMKEVWEVLILSSALFLLKGIFRPSDRRKGSVQAQINYFLNLELAVFTVVELILITDIVYDEGYVGLLTRLVLNLLAMSYFVGLRVLQQLCEFLHFIWRHEFLYVGNVFEIRNGGKYQIIDIHLKGVGGLICKEESTGRIVNMPSNSFLRATLVLGNYTVEGRV
;
A
#
# COMPACT_ATOMS: atom_id res chain seq x y z
N MET A 1 -52.79 -25.60 -12.29
CA MET A 1 -51.48 -25.19 -12.83
C MET A 1 -50.82 -24.29 -11.81
N ASN A 2 -49.83 -24.82 -11.09
CA ASN A 2 -49.06 -24.10 -10.07
C ASN A 2 -47.91 -23.35 -10.76
N PRO A 3 -47.71 -22.03 -10.53
CA PRO A 3 -46.42 -21.43 -10.75
C PRO A 3 -45.48 -21.90 -9.62
N MET A 4 -44.57 -22.80 -9.97
CA MET A 4 -43.44 -23.21 -9.16
C MET A 4 -42.61 -21.95 -8.87
N LYS A 5 -42.69 -21.44 -7.63
CA LYS A 5 -41.82 -20.36 -7.16
C LYS A 5 -40.43 -20.94 -6.94
N ASP A 6 -39.48 -20.53 -7.77
CA ASP A 6 -38.05 -20.83 -7.62
C ASP A 6 -37.56 -20.50 -6.20
N PRO A 7 -36.92 -21.43 -5.48
CA PRO A 7 -36.43 -21.19 -4.13
C PRO A 7 -35.01 -20.57 -4.07
N PHE A 8 -34.45 -20.05 -5.17
CA PHE A 8 -33.01 -19.70 -5.25
C PHE A 8 -32.64 -18.21 -5.33
N LEU A 9 -33.56 -17.29 -5.05
CA LEU A 9 -33.29 -15.85 -5.07
C LEU A 9 -33.36 -15.19 -3.68
N LYS A 10 -32.47 -15.62 -2.79
CA LYS A 10 -31.98 -14.77 -1.68
C LYS A 10 -30.51 -15.07 -1.45
N LYS A 11 -29.66 -14.72 -2.43
CA LYS A 11 -28.28 -14.34 -2.10
C LYS A 11 -28.39 -13.13 -1.18
N THR A 12 -28.30 -13.39 0.12
CA THR A 12 -27.97 -12.41 1.14
C THR A 12 -26.83 -11.57 0.58
N LYS A 13 -27.13 -10.34 0.14
CA LYS A 13 -26.13 -9.31 -0.06
C LYS A 13 -25.46 -9.18 1.30
N SER A 14 -24.33 -9.86 1.51
CA SER A 14 -23.52 -9.67 2.69
C SER A 14 -23.27 -8.17 2.75
N ILE A 15 -23.81 -7.49 3.77
CA ILE A 15 -23.54 -6.09 4.02
C ILE A 15 -22.03 -6.04 4.24
N LYS A 16 -21.27 -5.68 3.19
CA LYS A 16 -19.81 -5.61 3.26
C LYS A 16 -19.50 -4.51 4.27
N ARG A 17 -19.13 -4.91 5.49
CA ARG A 17 -18.78 -4.01 6.60
C ARG A 17 -17.68 -3.06 6.11
N TYR A 18 -18.01 -1.77 6.07
CA TYR A 18 -17.03 -0.72 5.81
C TYR A 18 -16.07 -0.69 7.00
N GLU A 19 -14.77 -0.74 6.72
CA GLU A 19 -13.74 -0.61 7.74
C GLU A 19 -13.67 0.87 8.13
N THR A 20 -13.78 1.15 9.43
CA THR A 20 -13.81 2.53 9.93
C THR A 20 -12.44 3.18 9.78
N ALA A 21 -12.39 4.52 9.75
CA ALA A 21 -11.11 5.24 9.76
C ALA A 21 -10.27 4.87 10.99
N PHE A 22 -10.91 4.61 12.13
CA PHE A 22 -10.28 4.20 13.37
C PHE A 22 -9.62 2.81 13.26
N GLU A 23 -10.34 1.79 12.78
CA GLU A 23 -9.80 0.43 12.58
C GLU A 23 -8.54 0.43 11.70
N ARG A 24 -8.46 1.35 10.72
CA ARG A 24 -7.33 1.48 9.79
C ARG A 24 -6.12 2.21 10.36
N THR A 25 -6.30 3.00 11.42
CA THR A 25 -5.28 3.93 11.93
C THR A 25 -4.83 3.59 13.35
N ILE A 26 -5.58 2.78 14.10
CA ILE A 26 -5.33 2.54 15.54
C ILE A 26 -3.90 2.08 15.83
N VAL A 27 -3.35 1.15 15.03
CA VAL A 27 -1.97 0.68 15.20
C VAL A 27 -0.99 1.82 14.99
N SER A 28 -1.13 2.59 13.90
CA SER A 28 -0.27 3.74 13.61
C SER A 28 -0.39 4.86 14.64
N ILE A 29 -1.58 5.09 15.22
CA ILE A 29 -1.79 6.04 16.31
C ILE A 29 -1.01 5.58 17.55
N ILE A 30 -1.17 4.32 17.95
CA ILE A 30 -0.46 3.76 19.11
C ILE A 30 1.05 3.84 18.88
N THR A 31 1.53 3.44 17.71
CA THR A 31 2.95 3.54 17.35
C THR A 31 3.44 4.99 17.44
N LEU A 32 2.71 5.96 16.89
CA LEU A 32 3.10 7.37 16.97
C LEU A 32 3.16 7.88 18.42
N ILE A 33 2.18 7.53 19.26
CA ILE A 33 2.15 7.91 20.68
C ILE A 33 3.37 7.34 21.42
N ILE A 34 3.68 6.06 21.19
CA ILE A 34 4.85 5.41 21.78
C ILE A 34 6.13 6.12 21.32
N THR A 35 6.29 6.34 20.01
CA THR A 35 7.46 7.00 19.44
C THR A 35 7.66 8.39 20.01
N VAL A 36 6.60 9.21 20.09
CA VAL A 36 6.65 10.56 20.66
C VAL A 36 7.01 10.52 22.14
N THR A 37 6.38 9.63 22.92
CA THR A 37 6.67 9.47 24.36
C THR A 37 8.13 9.07 24.59
N MET A 38 8.64 8.10 23.82
CA MET A 38 10.03 7.66 23.94
C MET A 38 11.02 8.74 23.51
N SER A 39 10.69 9.51 22.48
CA SER A 39 11.43 10.72 22.09
C SER A 39 11.48 11.75 23.22
N MET A 40 10.33 12.07 23.86
CA MET A 40 10.29 13.01 24.98
C MET A 40 11.13 12.52 26.18
N LEU A 41 11.06 11.22 26.48
CA LEU A 41 11.91 10.61 27.51
C LEU A 41 13.40 10.73 27.16
N TRP A 42 13.77 10.50 25.90
CA TRP A 42 15.13 10.69 25.42
C TRP A 42 15.59 12.15 25.55
N PHE A 43 14.78 13.13 25.16
CA PHE A 43 15.15 14.54 25.30
C PHE A 43 15.28 14.97 26.77
N SER A 44 14.53 14.34 27.67
CA SER A 44 14.55 14.68 29.11
C SER A 44 15.69 13.98 29.87
N HIS A 45 16.06 12.77 29.46
CA HIS A 45 16.94 11.88 30.23
C HIS A 45 18.09 11.26 29.45
N GLY A 46 18.17 11.47 28.14
CA GLY A 46 19.17 10.89 27.24
C GLY A 46 20.60 11.18 27.68
N GLU A 47 20.88 12.41 28.13
CA GLU A 47 22.20 12.79 28.65
C GLU A 47 22.62 11.87 29.82
N LYS A 48 21.71 11.61 30.76
CA LYS A 48 21.97 10.77 31.94
C LYS A 48 22.12 9.29 31.54
N LEU A 49 21.30 8.83 30.61
CA LEU A 49 21.37 7.46 30.08
C LEU A 49 22.72 7.20 29.40
N VAL A 50 23.17 8.10 28.54
CA VAL A 50 24.46 7.96 27.84
C VAL A 50 25.63 8.12 28.81
N GLN A 51 25.52 9.00 29.81
CA GLN A 51 26.56 9.16 30.83
C GLN A 51 26.81 7.88 31.64
N GLY A 52 25.79 7.07 31.87
CA GLY A 52 25.93 5.76 32.54
C GLY A 52 26.59 4.68 31.67
N LEU A 53 26.63 4.86 30.35
CA LEU A 53 27.14 3.88 29.39
C LEU A 53 28.51 4.24 28.82
N VAL A 54 28.81 5.54 28.68
CA VAL A 54 29.99 6.03 27.98
C VAL A 54 30.65 7.16 28.77
N ASN A 55 31.92 6.95 29.15
CA ASN A 55 32.70 7.92 29.92
C ASN A 55 33.33 9.03 29.05
N SER A 56 33.45 8.82 27.73
CA SER A 56 34.02 9.82 26.82
C SER A 56 32.99 10.88 26.43
N LEU A 57 33.33 12.16 26.67
CA LEU A 57 32.48 13.30 26.34
C LEU A 57 32.22 13.44 24.84
N GLU A 58 33.24 13.15 24.01
CA GLU A 58 33.15 13.22 22.56
C GLU A 58 32.18 12.15 22.00
N ILE A 59 32.31 10.91 22.48
CA ILE A 59 31.43 9.81 22.07
C ILE A 59 30.00 10.08 22.55
N ARG A 60 29.83 10.65 23.75
CA ARG A 60 28.52 11.04 24.29
C ARG A 60 27.84 12.09 23.40
N ALA A 61 28.55 13.15 23.02
CA ALA A 61 28.01 14.18 22.13
C ALA A 61 27.61 13.59 20.76
N LYS A 62 28.44 12.70 20.19
CA LYS A 62 28.14 11.99 18.95
C LYS A 62 26.86 11.15 19.07
N ILE A 63 26.73 10.33 20.12
CA ILE A 63 25.53 9.49 20.36
C ILE A 63 24.28 10.35 20.51
N MET A 64 24.37 11.46 21.27
CA MET A 64 23.23 12.37 21.47
C MET A 64 22.75 12.98 20.14
N GLY A 65 23.70 13.41 19.28
CA GLY A 65 23.39 13.93 17.95
C GLY A 65 22.70 12.89 17.06
N LYS A 66 23.28 11.69 16.95
CA LYS A 66 22.71 10.61 16.14
C LYS A 66 21.35 10.13 16.62
N MET A 67 21.15 10.03 17.93
CA MET A 67 19.86 9.62 18.48
C MET A 67 18.77 10.66 18.22
N LYS A 68 19.11 11.96 18.17
CA LYS A 68 18.16 13.01 17.76
C LYS A 68 17.68 12.76 16.33
N GLU A 69 18.60 12.55 15.39
CA GLU A 69 18.28 12.24 13.98
C GLU A 69 17.43 10.96 13.87
N VAL A 70 17.76 9.91 14.63
CA VAL A 70 16.97 8.66 14.70
C VAL A 70 15.53 8.96 15.13
N TRP A 71 15.32 9.76 16.18
CA TRP A 71 13.98 10.12 16.63
C TRP A 71 13.21 10.92 15.59
N GLU A 72 13.85 11.86 14.90
CA GLU A 72 13.22 12.64 13.82
C GLU A 72 12.70 11.73 12.70
N VAL A 73 13.50 10.74 12.27
CA VAL A 73 13.09 9.74 11.26
C VAL A 73 11.98 8.84 11.77
N LEU A 74 12.04 8.36 13.01
CA LEU A 74 10.99 7.50 13.58
C LEU A 74 9.65 8.25 13.73
N ILE A 75 9.68 9.53 14.11
CA ILE A 75 8.49 10.38 14.20
C ILE A 75 7.92 10.60 12.79
N LEU A 76 8.75 10.98 11.83
CA LEU A 76 8.33 11.18 10.43
C LEU A 76 7.71 9.90 9.85
N SER A 77 8.37 8.77 10.03
CA SER A 77 7.91 7.47 9.54
C SER A 77 6.58 7.07 10.18
N SER A 78 6.45 7.24 11.51
CA SER A 78 5.21 6.99 12.24
C SER A 78 4.05 7.88 11.75
N ALA A 79 4.33 9.16 11.48
CA ALA A 79 3.37 10.10 10.93
C ALA A 79 2.95 9.70 9.50
N LEU A 80 3.88 9.28 8.64
CA LEU A 80 3.57 8.80 7.29
C LEU A 80 2.69 7.54 7.31
N PHE A 81 2.96 6.59 8.22
CA PHE A 81 2.08 5.43 8.42
C PHE A 81 0.66 5.84 8.83
N LEU A 82 0.53 6.84 9.72
CA LEU A 82 -0.76 7.36 10.13
C LEU A 82 -1.50 8.05 8.97
N LEU A 83 -0.82 8.96 8.26
CA LEU A 83 -1.37 9.67 7.11
C LEU A 83 -1.85 8.70 6.03
N LYS A 84 -1.05 7.67 5.74
CA LYS A 84 -1.46 6.58 4.85
C LYS A 84 -2.78 5.94 5.30
N GLY A 85 -2.94 5.64 6.59
CA GLY A 85 -4.17 5.04 7.13
C GLY A 85 -5.39 5.95 6.97
N ILE A 86 -5.21 7.28 7.11
CA ILE A 86 -6.25 8.29 6.94
C ILE A 86 -6.67 8.41 5.48
N PHE A 87 -5.71 8.54 4.56
CA PHE A 87 -5.97 8.73 3.12
C PHE A 87 -6.39 7.45 2.40
N ARG A 88 -6.25 6.28 3.04
CA ARG A 88 -6.73 5.02 2.47
C ARG A 88 -8.23 5.16 2.18
N PRO A 89 -8.73 4.79 0.99
CA PRO A 89 -10.17 4.73 0.74
C PRO A 89 -10.83 3.69 1.66
N SER A 90 -12.04 3.96 2.16
CA SER A 90 -12.81 2.99 2.96
C SER A 90 -13.57 1.99 2.08
N ASP A 91 -13.60 2.25 0.78
CA ASP A 91 -14.48 1.54 -0.14
C ASP A 91 -13.89 0.21 -0.60
N ARG A 92 -14.31 -0.88 0.06
CA ARG A 92 -13.95 -2.28 -0.28
C ARG A 92 -14.49 -2.73 -1.64
N ARG A 93 -15.21 -1.86 -2.34
CA ARG A 93 -15.72 -2.12 -3.68
C ARG A 93 -14.62 -2.16 -4.74
N LYS A 94 -13.39 -1.72 -4.46
CA LYS A 94 -12.27 -1.86 -5.41
C LYS A 94 -11.64 -3.27 -5.42
N GLY A 95 -12.14 -4.25 -4.68
CA GLY A 95 -11.62 -5.62 -4.72
C GLY A 95 -10.24 -5.77 -4.08
N SER A 96 -9.45 -6.75 -4.52
CA SER A 96 -8.14 -7.10 -3.95
C SER A 96 -7.06 -6.05 -4.21
N VAL A 97 -7.26 -5.15 -5.18
CA VAL A 97 -6.37 -4.03 -5.52
C VAL A 97 -6.03 -3.19 -4.30
N GLN A 98 -7.01 -2.95 -3.42
CA GLN A 98 -6.86 -2.08 -2.26
C GLN A 98 -5.92 -2.70 -1.23
N ALA A 99 -6.01 -4.02 -1.01
CA ALA A 99 -5.11 -4.75 -0.13
C ALA A 99 -3.69 -4.76 -0.69
N GLN A 100 -3.55 -4.91 -2.02
CA GLN A 100 -2.26 -4.93 -2.69
C GLN A 100 -1.56 -3.57 -2.66
N ILE A 101 -2.27 -2.46 -2.89
CA ILE A 101 -1.72 -1.11 -2.71
C ILE A 101 -1.29 -0.87 -1.27
N ASN A 102 -2.12 -1.31 -0.31
CA ASN A 102 -1.77 -1.16 1.09
C ASN A 102 -0.50 -1.94 1.44
N TYR A 103 -0.32 -3.13 0.88
CA TYR A 103 0.91 -3.89 1.00
C TYR A 103 2.11 -3.14 0.41
N PHE A 104 2.01 -2.66 -0.84
CA PHE A 104 3.07 -1.87 -1.47
C PHE A 104 3.46 -0.64 -0.66
N LEU A 105 2.50 0.17 -0.23
CA LEU A 105 2.76 1.35 0.60
C LEU A 105 3.38 1.01 1.96
N ASN A 106 3.07 -0.16 2.54
CA ASN A 106 3.71 -0.59 3.79
C ASN A 106 5.17 -0.98 3.55
N LEU A 107 5.42 -1.71 2.47
CA LEU A 107 6.76 -2.12 2.07
C LEU A 107 7.64 -0.89 1.78
N GLU A 108 7.14 0.06 1.00
CA GLU A 108 7.82 1.30 0.66
C GLU A 108 8.21 2.11 1.91
N LEU A 109 7.25 2.35 2.82
CA LEU A 109 7.52 3.06 4.06
C LEU A 109 8.52 2.32 4.96
N ALA A 110 8.45 0.99 5.02
CA ALA A 110 9.39 0.19 5.80
C ALA A 110 10.81 0.25 5.22
N VAL A 111 10.96 0.10 3.91
CA VAL A 111 12.26 0.21 3.22
C VAL A 111 12.83 1.62 3.41
N PHE A 112 12.03 2.66 3.22
CA PHE A 112 12.42 4.05 3.47
C PHE A 112 12.93 4.24 4.89
N THR A 113 12.16 3.78 5.90
CA THR A 113 12.55 3.90 7.32
C THR A 113 13.89 3.20 7.60
N VAL A 114 14.09 1.99 7.09
CA VAL A 114 15.33 1.21 7.31
C VAL A 114 16.52 1.89 6.66
N VAL A 115 16.37 2.37 5.43
CA VAL A 115 17.44 3.07 4.70
C VAL A 115 17.85 4.34 5.46
N GLU A 116 16.90 5.17 5.87
CA GLU A 116 17.17 6.39 6.63
C GLU A 116 17.91 6.09 7.96
N LEU A 117 17.49 5.05 8.69
CA LEU A 117 18.16 4.65 9.93
C LEU A 117 19.60 4.14 9.69
N ILE A 118 19.84 3.40 8.61
CA ILE A 118 21.19 2.95 8.23
C ILE A 118 22.09 4.15 7.90
N LEU A 119 21.56 5.13 7.17
CA LEU A 119 22.33 6.32 6.79
C LEU A 119 22.65 7.20 8.00
N ILE A 120 21.68 7.44 8.88
CA ILE A 120 21.86 8.23 10.10
C ILE A 120 22.88 7.59 11.05
N THR A 121 22.87 6.27 11.20
CA THR A 121 23.79 5.59 12.11
C THR A 121 25.24 5.58 11.63
N ASP A 122 25.53 6.05 10.41
CA ASP A 122 26.83 6.02 9.75
C ASP A 122 27.45 4.62 9.64
N ILE A 123 26.70 3.55 9.99
CA ILE A 123 27.19 2.16 10.01
C ILE A 123 27.58 1.65 8.61
N VAL A 124 27.16 2.37 7.56
CA VAL A 124 27.57 2.13 6.18
C VAL A 124 29.05 2.49 5.93
N TYR A 125 29.60 3.40 6.73
CA TYR A 125 30.98 3.87 6.65
C TYR A 125 31.93 3.13 7.57
N ASP A 126 31.41 2.26 8.45
CA ASP A 126 32.25 1.47 9.34
C ASP A 126 33.19 0.55 8.55
N GLU A 127 34.47 0.54 8.95
CA GLU A 127 35.45 -0.38 8.43
C GLU A 127 35.23 -1.78 9.02
N GLY A 128 35.46 -2.82 8.22
CA GLY A 128 35.32 -4.21 8.64
C GLY A 128 34.01 -4.89 8.23
N TYR A 129 33.72 -6.02 8.88
CA TYR A 129 32.64 -6.94 8.47
C TYR A 129 31.24 -6.30 8.57
N VAL A 130 30.99 -5.52 9.62
CA VAL A 130 29.69 -4.90 9.87
C VAL A 130 29.34 -3.91 8.75
N GLY A 131 30.25 -2.98 8.42
CA GLY A 131 29.99 -2.03 7.33
C GLY A 131 29.96 -2.67 5.95
N LEU A 132 30.69 -3.77 5.71
CA LEU A 132 30.55 -4.56 4.48
C LEU A 132 29.15 -5.18 4.36
N LEU A 133 28.67 -5.80 5.44
CA LEU A 133 27.33 -6.40 5.50
C LEU A 133 26.23 -5.34 5.33
N THR A 134 26.36 -4.19 5.99
CA THR A 134 25.42 -3.06 5.83
C THR A 134 25.33 -2.61 4.37
N ARG A 135 26.47 -2.41 3.70
CA ARG A 135 26.49 -2.03 2.27
C ARG A 135 25.86 -3.08 1.37
N LEU A 136 26.09 -4.37 1.65
CA LEU A 136 25.43 -5.47 0.93
C LEU A 136 23.90 -5.41 1.10
N VAL A 137 23.43 -5.28 2.34
CA VAL A 137 22.00 -5.15 2.65
C VAL A 137 21.39 -3.93 1.96
N LEU A 138 22.08 -2.78 2.00
CA LEU A 138 21.62 -1.55 1.36
C LEU A 138 21.51 -1.71 -0.16
N ASN A 139 22.49 -2.35 -0.79
CA ASN A 139 22.44 -2.65 -2.23
C ASN A 139 21.29 -3.61 -2.58
N LEU A 140 21.05 -4.64 -1.77
CA LEU A 140 19.91 -5.54 -1.96
C LEU A 140 18.58 -4.80 -1.82
N LEU A 141 18.46 -3.95 -0.80
CA LEU A 141 17.29 -3.09 -0.62
C LEU A 141 17.10 -2.15 -1.81
N ALA A 142 18.15 -1.48 -2.27
CA ALA A 142 18.09 -0.60 -3.45
C ALA A 142 17.64 -1.36 -4.71
N MET A 143 18.20 -2.54 -4.98
CA MET A 143 17.78 -3.36 -6.10
C MET A 143 16.31 -3.79 -5.98
N SER A 144 15.88 -4.21 -4.79
CA SER A 144 14.48 -4.57 -4.53
C SER A 144 13.53 -3.37 -4.74
N TYR A 145 13.99 -2.17 -4.34
CA TYR A 145 13.28 -0.91 -4.52
C TYR A 145 13.13 -0.55 -5.99
N PHE A 146 14.20 -0.65 -6.78
CA PHE A 146 14.14 -0.44 -8.23
C PHE A 146 13.16 -1.40 -8.94
N VAL A 147 13.13 -2.67 -8.53
CA VAL A 147 12.15 -3.63 -9.05
C VAL A 147 10.72 -3.21 -8.66
N GLY A 148 10.52 -2.79 -7.41
CA GLY A 148 9.24 -2.26 -6.92
C GLY A 148 8.76 -1.05 -7.72
N LEU A 149 9.64 -0.06 -7.94
CA LEU A 149 9.35 1.12 -8.75
C LEU A 149 8.97 0.76 -10.19
N ARG A 150 9.66 -0.19 -10.81
CA ARG A 150 9.34 -0.65 -12.17
C ARG A 150 7.95 -1.28 -12.25
N VAL A 151 7.58 -2.10 -11.25
CA VAL A 151 6.24 -2.70 -11.16
C VAL A 151 5.20 -1.60 -10.93
N LEU A 152 5.46 -0.65 -10.04
CA LEU A 152 4.55 0.45 -9.76
C LEU A 152 4.36 1.34 -10.99
N GLN A 153 5.43 1.62 -11.76
CA GLN A 153 5.38 2.37 -13.00
C GLN A 153 4.46 1.70 -14.02
N GLN A 154 4.58 0.37 -14.22
CA GLN A 154 3.71 -0.40 -15.11
C GLN A 154 2.24 -0.38 -14.66
N LEU A 155 2.00 -0.39 -13.35
CA LEU A 155 0.66 -0.37 -12.77
C LEU A 155 0.09 1.04 -12.65
N CYS A 156 0.89 2.10 -12.80
CA CYS A 156 0.49 3.47 -12.51
C CYS A 156 -0.67 3.92 -13.40
N GLU A 157 -0.62 3.61 -14.70
CA GLU A 157 -1.70 3.93 -15.63
C GLU A 157 -3.00 3.22 -15.26
N PHE A 158 -2.91 1.93 -14.93
CA PHE A 158 -4.06 1.13 -14.52
C PHE A 158 -4.65 1.61 -13.19
N LEU A 159 -3.80 1.93 -12.22
CA LEU A 159 -4.20 2.50 -10.92
C LEU A 159 -4.88 3.85 -11.10
N HIS A 160 -4.30 4.74 -11.91
CA HIS A 160 -4.90 6.03 -12.22
C HIS A 160 -6.26 5.86 -12.89
N PHE A 161 -6.37 4.93 -13.83
CA PHE A 161 -7.64 4.60 -14.49
C PHE A 161 -8.68 4.07 -13.50
N ILE A 162 -8.32 3.12 -12.63
CA ILE A 162 -9.23 2.56 -11.61
C ILE A 162 -9.71 3.64 -10.65
N TRP A 163 -8.83 4.52 -10.18
CA TRP A 163 -9.18 5.56 -9.20
C TRP A 163 -10.00 6.70 -9.82
N ARG A 164 -9.73 7.06 -11.07
CA ARG A 164 -10.47 8.12 -11.78
C ARG A 164 -11.91 7.69 -12.11
N HIS A 165 -12.15 6.41 -12.34
CA HIS A 165 -13.44 5.91 -12.78
C HIS A 165 -14.19 5.21 -11.65
N GLU A 166 -15.21 5.90 -11.13
CA GLU A 166 -16.08 5.39 -10.08
C GLU A 166 -16.85 4.13 -10.49
N PHE A 167 -17.09 3.86 -11.77
CA PHE A 167 -17.82 2.65 -12.16
C PHE A 167 -17.01 1.35 -12.02
N LEU A 168 -15.70 1.42 -11.79
CA LEU A 168 -14.85 0.25 -11.59
C LEU A 168 -14.93 -0.24 -10.15
N TYR A 169 -16.09 -0.80 -9.81
CA TYR A 169 -16.36 -1.42 -8.53
C TYR A 169 -16.79 -2.88 -8.73
N VAL A 170 -16.32 -3.74 -7.85
CA VAL A 170 -16.79 -5.12 -7.70
C VAL A 170 -18.30 -5.14 -7.57
N GLY A 171 -18.95 -5.88 -8.47
CA GLY A 171 -20.38 -6.02 -8.61
C GLY A 171 -20.99 -5.20 -9.75
N ASN A 172 -20.29 -4.17 -10.25
CA ASN A 172 -20.76 -3.37 -11.38
C ASN A 172 -20.63 -4.15 -12.68
N VAL A 173 -21.51 -3.82 -13.62
CA VAL A 173 -21.55 -4.40 -14.97
C VAL A 173 -21.11 -3.34 -15.97
N PHE A 174 -20.25 -3.72 -16.90
CA PHE A 174 -19.83 -2.90 -18.02
C PHE A 174 -19.91 -3.70 -19.32
N GLU A 175 -20.01 -3.01 -20.44
CA GLU A 175 -20.04 -3.61 -21.76
C GLU A 175 -18.77 -3.24 -22.52
N ILE A 176 -18.15 -4.21 -23.19
CA ILE A 176 -17.09 -3.93 -24.16
C ILE A 176 -17.74 -3.82 -25.54
N ARG A 177 -17.48 -2.72 -26.25
CA ARG A 177 -17.97 -2.54 -27.63
C ARG A 177 -17.51 -3.73 -28.48
N ASN A 178 -18.47 -4.46 -29.05
CA ASN A 178 -18.26 -5.69 -29.84
C ASN A 178 -17.74 -6.91 -29.05
N GLY A 179 -17.73 -6.88 -27.71
CA GLY A 179 -17.25 -8.00 -26.87
C GLY A 179 -18.36 -8.67 -26.07
N GLY A 180 -19.19 -7.89 -25.37
CA GLY A 180 -20.25 -8.40 -24.50
C GLY A 180 -20.31 -7.70 -23.13
N LYS A 181 -21.24 -8.14 -22.28
CA LYS A 181 -21.46 -7.60 -20.92
C LYS A 181 -20.73 -8.43 -19.86
N TYR A 182 -20.02 -7.72 -18.98
CA TYR A 182 -19.15 -8.29 -17.97
C TYR A 182 -19.45 -7.69 -16.60
N GLN A 183 -19.64 -8.54 -15.60
CA GLN A 183 -19.73 -8.14 -14.20
C GLN A 183 -18.36 -8.24 -13.52
N ILE A 184 -17.91 -7.19 -12.86
CA ILE A 184 -16.64 -7.17 -12.12
C ILE A 184 -16.76 -8.05 -10.86
N ILE A 185 -15.95 -9.09 -10.76
CA ILE A 185 -15.83 -9.95 -9.57
C ILE A 185 -14.70 -9.44 -8.68
N ASP A 186 -13.56 -9.09 -9.28
CA ASP A 186 -12.39 -8.58 -8.57
C ASP A 186 -11.55 -7.66 -9.45
N ILE A 187 -10.73 -6.83 -8.81
CA ILE A 187 -9.70 -5.99 -9.44
C ILE A 187 -8.39 -6.32 -8.76
N HIS A 188 -7.34 -6.66 -9.49
CA HIS A 188 -6.04 -7.05 -8.93
C HIS A 188 -4.88 -6.33 -9.60
N LEU A 189 -3.74 -6.27 -8.91
CA LEU A 189 -2.44 -5.76 -9.37
C LEU A 189 -1.40 -6.87 -9.58
N LYS A 190 -1.74 -8.14 -9.36
CA LYS A 190 -0.82 -9.26 -9.63
C LYS A 190 -0.42 -9.29 -11.11
N GLY A 191 0.87 -9.46 -11.39
CA GLY A 191 1.42 -9.46 -12.75
C GLY A 191 1.25 -8.08 -13.41
N VAL A 192 0.59 -8.05 -14.56
CA VAL A 192 0.23 -6.80 -15.25
C VAL A 192 -0.96 -6.07 -14.62
N GLY A 193 -1.61 -6.68 -13.62
CA GLY A 193 -2.89 -6.21 -13.09
C GLY A 193 -4.05 -6.47 -14.06
N GLY A 194 -5.27 -6.36 -13.57
CA GLY A 194 -6.45 -6.62 -14.39
C GLY A 194 -7.75 -6.74 -13.61
N LEU A 195 -8.77 -7.14 -14.35
CA LEU A 195 -10.11 -7.38 -13.84
C LEU A 195 -10.44 -8.87 -13.94
N ILE A 196 -10.95 -9.45 -12.86
CA ILE A 196 -11.62 -10.74 -12.92
C ILE A 196 -13.10 -10.45 -13.12
N CYS A 197 -13.66 -10.90 -14.22
CA CYS A 197 -15.03 -10.62 -14.62
C CYS A 197 -15.83 -11.89 -14.83
N LYS A 198 -17.15 -11.80 -14.64
CA LYS A 198 -18.12 -12.81 -15.05
C LYS A 198 -18.83 -12.32 -16.30
N GLU A 199 -18.76 -13.08 -17.38
CA GLU A 199 -19.53 -12.79 -18.60
C GLU A 199 -21.02 -13.10 -18.35
N GLU A 200 -21.92 -12.17 -18.71
CA GLU A 200 -23.36 -12.35 -18.44
C GLU A 200 -24.02 -13.42 -19.32
N SER A 201 -23.60 -13.53 -20.59
CA SER A 201 -24.19 -14.45 -21.56
C SER A 201 -23.87 -15.92 -21.24
N THR A 202 -22.63 -16.20 -20.87
CA THR A 202 -22.13 -17.58 -20.64
C THR A 202 -21.99 -17.93 -19.16
N GLY A 203 -21.95 -16.92 -18.29
CA GLY A 203 -21.62 -17.08 -16.87
C GLY A 203 -20.15 -17.41 -16.60
N ARG A 204 -19.28 -17.45 -17.63
CA ARG A 204 -17.87 -17.82 -17.50
C ARG A 204 -17.08 -16.73 -16.78
N ILE A 205 -16.12 -17.15 -15.96
CA ILE A 205 -15.15 -16.24 -15.34
C ILE A 205 -13.99 -16.03 -16.30
N VAL A 206 -13.68 -14.76 -16.57
CA VAL A 206 -12.61 -14.34 -17.48
C VAL A 206 -11.68 -13.40 -16.72
N ASN A 207 -10.37 -13.60 -16.89
CA ASN A 207 -9.38 -12.64 -16.45
C ASN A 207 -9.04 -11.70 -17.61
N MET A 208 -9.24 -10.40 -17.41
CA MET A 208 -9.00 -9.37 -18.38
C MET A 208 -7.76 -8.55 -17.97
N PRO A 209 -6.60 -8.74 -18.63
CA PRO A 209 -5.39 -8.01 -18.31
C PRO A 209 -5.58 -6.50 -18.48
N SER A 210 -4.91 -5.71 -17.64
CA SER A 210 -4.94 -4.25 -17.67
C SER A 210 -4.69 -3.68 -19.07
N ASN A 211 -3.69 -4.17 -19.79
CA ASN A 211 -3.36 -3.71 -21.14
C ASN A 211 -4.51 -3.91 -22.14
N SER A 212 -5.18 -5.05 -22.09
CA SER A 212 -6.32 -5.34 -22.96
C SER A 212 -7.53 -4.50 -22.58
N PHE A 213 -7.75 -4.32 -21.27
CA PHE A 213 -8.86 -3.55 -20.72
C PHE A 213 -8.72 -2.05 -20.99
N LEU A 214 -7.52 -1.48 -20.81
CA LEU A 214 -7.24 -0.06 -21.05
C LEU A 214 -7.33 0.34 -22.53
N ARG A 215 -7.19 -0.62 -23.44
CA ARG A 215 -7.37 -0.43 -24.90
C ARG A 215 -8.81 -0.65 -25.36
N ALA A 216 -9.66 -1.26 -24.52
CA ALA A 216 -11.03 -1.54 -24.87
C ALA A 216 -11.90 -0.28 -24.76
N THR A 217 -12.83 -0.09 -25.71
CA THR A 217 -13.90 0.89 -25.58
C THR A 217 -14.99 0.32 -24.67
N LEU A 218 -15.18 0.95 -23.51
CA LEU A 218 -16.15 0.54 -22.50
C LEU A 218 -17.43 1.34 -22.64
N VAL A 219 -18.57 0.67 -22.63
CA VAL A 219 -19.90 1.26 -22.65
C VAL A 219 -20.58 0.96 -21.31
N LEU A 220 -21.03 2.01 -20.64
CA LEU A 220 -21.67 1.98 -19.32
C LEU A 220 -22.92 2.85 -19.32
N GLY A 221 -24.06 2.23 -19.65
CA GLY A 221 -25.30 2.97 -19.85
C GLY A 221 -25.11 4.02 -20.95
N ASN A 222 -25.20 5.31 -20.60
CA ASN A 222 -25.01 6.43 -21.53
C ASN A 222 -23.56 6.92 -21.63
N TYR A 223 -22.64 6.39 -20.84
CA TYR A 223 -21.24 6.80 -20.84
C TYR A 223 -20.40 5.86 -21.70
N THR A 224 -19.60 6.43 -22.60
CA THR A 224 -18.58 5.68 -23.33
C THR A 224 -17.21 6.15 -22.87
N VAL A 225 -16.36 5.21 -22.45
CA VAL A 225 -14.96 5.46 -22.14
C VAL A 225 -14.13 4.82 -23.23
N GLU A 226 -13.50 5.66 -24.05
CA GLU A 226 -12.61 5.17 -25.10
C GLU A 226 -11.29 4.70 -24.50
N GLY A 227 -10.85 3.53 -24.96
CA GLY A 227 -9.55 3.00 -24.61
C GLY A 227 -8.44 3.87 -25.20
N ARG A 228 -7.28 3.90 -24.54
CA ARG A 228 -6.09 4.56 -25.09
C ARG A 228 -5.38 3.60 -26.05
N VAL A 229 -5.04 4.10 -27.24
CA VAL A 229 -4.22 3.41 -28.24
C VAL A 229 -2.77 3.43 -27.82
#